data_AF-A0AA97HIV4-F1
#
_entry.id   AF-A0AA97HIV4-F1
#
_cell.length_a   1.000
_cell.length_b   1.000
_cell.length_c   1.000
_cell.angle_alpha   90.00
_cell.angle_beta   90.00
_cell.angle_gamma   90.00
#
_symmetry.space_group_name_H-M   'P 1'
#
loop_
_entity.id
_entity.type
_entity.pdbx_description
1 polymer ?
#
loop_
_entity_poly.entity_id
_entity_poly.type
_entity_poly.pdbx_seq_one_letter_code
_entity_poly.pdbx_strand_id
1 'polypeptide(L)'
;MAQVVQSLGRGGAVKAERELGWNRGTVRKGLFELNHGPIEDAFAQRGRKPVEAKLPQLLSDIQAIVEPQTQADPTLTSQRLYTRLSAPEVRRQLMAQKGYSDAELPSDEVIRQRLNQLGYRLKRVAKTKPQKVIAETEAIFSEVNRVNQAADADAHTLRLSIDAKATVKVGDYDRGGKKSG
;
A
#
# COMPACT_ATOMS: atom_id res chain seq x y z
N MET A 1 43.02 -9.23 -23.09
CA MET A 1 44.10 -9.58 -22.13
C MET A 1 44.30 -11.10 -22.01
N ALA A 2 43.26 -11.88 -21.67
CA ALA A 2 43.39 -13.32 -21.43
C ALA A 2 43.90 -14.13 -22.64
N GLN A 3 43.35 -13.91 -23.84
CA GLN A 3 43.80 -14.58 -25.08
C GLN A 3 45.28 -14.27 -25.41
N VAL A 4 45.70 -13.02 -25.19
CA VAL A 4 47.11 -12.60 -25.36
C VAL A 4 48.00 -13.36 -24.38
N VAL A 5 47.61 -13.45 -23.11
CA VAL A 5 48.36 -14.22 -22.09
C VAL A 5 48.38 -15.71 -22.43
N GLN A 6 47.29 -16.28 -22.98
CA GLN A 6 47.23 -17.67 -23.41
C GLN A 6 48.22 -17.94 -24.55
N SER A 7 48.34 -17.02 -25.52
CA SER A 7 49.30 -17.13 -26.61
C SER A 7 50.77 -17.06 -26.16
N LEU A 8 51.05 -16.42 -25.01
CA LEU A 8 52.38 -16.34 -24.41
C LEU A 8 52.83 -17.62 -23.71
N GLY A 9 51.95 -18.62 -23.58
CA GLY A 9 52.29 -19.93 -23.03
C GLY A 9 52.60 -19.93 -21.52
N ARG A 10 53.38 -20.92 -21.07
CA ARG A 10 53.69 -21.12 -19.65
C ARG A 10 54.46 -19.91 -19.08
N GLY A 11 53.93 -19.30 -18.03
CA GLY A 11 54.50 -18.08 -17.44
C GLY A 11 54.05 -16.78 -18.11
N GLY A 12 53.15 -16.84 -19.11
CA GLY A 12 52.63 -15.65 -19.81
C GLY A 12 52.02 -14.61 -18.87
N ALA A 13 51.39 -15.02 -17.76
CA ALA A 13 50.83 -14.10 -16.78
C ALA A 13 51.90 -13.29 -16.01
N VAL A 14 53.08 -13.89 -15.77
CA VAL A 14 54.21 -13.19 -15.12
C VAL A 14 54.86 -12.22 -16.11
N LYS A 15 54.99 -12.63 -17.38
CA LYS A 15 55.52 -11.77 -18.44
C LYS A 15 54.59 -10.57 -18.69
N ALA A 16 53.28 -10.78 -18.71
CA ALA A 16 52.31 -9.70 -18.88
C ALA A 16 52.28 -8.71 -17.70
N GLU A 17 52.49 -9.17 -16.47
CA GLU A 17 52.62 -8.28 -15.32
C GLU A 17 53.87 -7.40 -15.42
N ARG A 18 55.02 -8.01 -15.73
CA ARG A 18 56.30 -7.30 -15.79
C ARG A 18 56.37 -6.31 -16.95
N GLU A 19 55.95 -6.72 -18.14
CA GLU A 19 56.13 -5.93 -19.37
C GLU A 19 54.94 -4.98 -19.65
N LEU A 20 53.72 -5.38 -19.26
CA LEU A 20 52.49 -4.64 -19.59
C LEU A 20 51.80 -4.06 -18.35
N GLY A 21 52.33 -4.30 -17.14
CA GLY A 21 51.72 -3.84 -15.90
C GLY A 21 50.37 -4.49 -15.57
N TRP A 22 50.04 -5.62 -16.21
CA TRP A 22 48.73 -6.26 -16.01
C TRP A 22 48.66 -6.97 -14.66
N ASN A 23 47.63 -6.66 -13.87
CA ASN A 23 47.41 -7.32 -12.59
C ASN A 23 47.18 -8.83 -12.78
N ARG A 24 48.01 -9.66 -12.12
CA ARG A 24 47.92 -11.12 -12.22
C ARG A 24 46.57 -11.70 -11.78
N GLY A 25 45.88 -11.08 -10.83
CA GLY A 25 44.54 -11.47 -10.40
C GLY A 25 43.52 -11.31 -11.53
N THR A 26 43.53 -10.17 -12.21
CA THR A 26 42.66 -9.89 -13.37
C THR A 26 42.98 -10.81 -14.55
N VAL A 27 44.26 -11.07 -14.81
CA VAL A 27 44.69 -12.03 -15.85
C VAL A 27 44.19 -13.44 -15.55
N ARG A 28 44.29 -13.92 -14.30
CA ARG A 28 43.76 -15.23 -13.91
C ARG A 28 42.24 -15.29 -14.04
N LYS A 29 41.52 -14.24 -13.60
CA LYS A 29 40.06 -14.15 -13.75
C LYS A 29 39.67 -14.24 -15.24
N GLY A 30 40.31 -13.44 -16.09
CA GLY A 30 40.05 -13.47 -17.53
C GLY A 30 40.42 -14.79 -18.21
N LEU A 31 41.49 -15.47 -17.78
CA LEU A 31 41.85 -16.81 -18.28
C LEU A 31 40.82 -17.86 -17.86
N PHE A 32 40.28 -17.76 -16.65
CA PHE A 32 39.21 -18.64 -16.20
C PHE A 32 37.94 -18.41 -17.03
N GLU A 33 37.55 -17.14 -17.22
CA GLU A 33 36.39 -16.74 -18.01
C GLU A 33 36.49 -17.18 -19.48
N LEU A 34 37.70 -17.12 -20.05
CA LEU A 34 37.94 -17.56 -21.43
C LEU A 34 37.68 -19.07 -21.63
N ASN A 35 37.92 -19.90 -20.61
CA ASN A 35 37.77 -21.35 -20.71
C ASN A 35 36.39 -21.85 -20.25
N HIS A 36 35.74 -21.15 -19.32
CA HIS A 36 34.51 -21.60 -18.66
C HIS A 36 33.29 -20.69 -18.92
N GLY A 37 33.47 -19.60 -19.67
CA GLY A 37 32.46 -18.57 -19.85
C GLY A 37 32.53 -17.47 -18.77
N PRO A 38 31.77 -16.36 -18.94
CA PRO A 38 31.80 -15.24 -18.02
C PRO A 38 31.42 -15.68 -16.60
N ILE A 39 32.21 -15.27 -15.60
CA ILE A 39 31.89 -15.51 -14.20
C ILE A 39 30.86 -14.45 -13.80
N GLU A 40 29.65 -14.89 -13.49
CA GLU A 40 28.64 -14.02 -12.90
C GLU A 40 28.96 -13.76 -11.42
N ASP A 41 28.92 -12.50 -11.02
CA ASP A 41 29.10 -12.13 -9.63
C ASP A 41 27.90 -12.63 -8.81
N ALA A 42 28.16 -13.35 -7.71
CA ALA A 42 27.15 -13.93 -6.84
C ALA A 42 26.45 -12.90 -5.92
N PHE A 43 26.07 -11.73 -6.46
CA PHE A 43 25.39 -10.68 -5.71
C PHE A 43 24.09 -11.18 -5.07
N ALA A 44 23.34 -12.04 -5.76
CA ALA A 44 22.10 -12.62 -5.24
C ALA A 44 22.28 -13.52 -4.01
N GLN A 45 23.50 -14.05 -3.79
CA GLN A 45 23.82 -14.87 -2.62
C GLN A 45 24.27 -14.04 -1.41
N ARG A 46 24.48 -12.73 -1.59
CA ARG A 46 24.99 -11.81 -0.59
C ARG A 46 23.91 -10.80 -0.18
N GLY A 47 23.98 -10.32 1.05
CA GLY A 47 23.09 -9.26 1.55
C GLY A 47 21.91 -9.75 2.39
N ARG A 48 21.07 -8.80 2.82
CA ARG A 48 19.93 -9.06 3.71
C ARG A 48 18.78 -9.71 2.92
N LYS A 49 18.35 -10.89 3.38
CA LYS A 49 17.20 -11.59 2.79
C LYS A 49 15.92 -10.75 2.89
N PRO A 50 15.02 -10.86 1.89
CA PRO A 50 13.73 -10.18 1.92
C PRO A 50 12.87 -10.70 3.08
N VAL A 51 11.91 -9.90 3.54
CA VAL A 51 11.05 -10.25 4.69
C VAL A 51 10.22 -11.50 4.44
N GLU A 52 9.85 -11.73 3.19
CA GLU A 52 9.11 -12.89 2.70
C GLU A 52 9.86 -14.20 2.91
N ALA A 53 11.19 -14.15 2.97
CA ALA A 53 11.98 -15.33 3.32
C ALA A 53 11.76 -15.79 4.78
N LYS A 54 11.30 -14.87 5.65
CA LYS A 54 10.91 -15.16 7.04
C LYS A 54 9.39 -15.33 7.18
N LEU A 55 8.62 -14.51 6.46
CA LEU A 55 7.16 -14.45 6.51
C LEU A 55 6.59 -14.73 5.11
N PRO A 56 6.51 -16.00 4.69
CA PRO A 56 6.10 -16.36 3.32
C PRO A 56 4.66 -15.94 3.00
N GLN A 57 3.78 -15.84 4.01
CA GLN A 57 2.37 -15.46 3.86
C GLN A 57 2.12 -13.96 3.95
N LEU A 58 3.16 -13.13 4.16
CA LEU A 58 2.97 -11.70 4.37
C LEU A 58 2.33 -11.00 3.17
N LEU A 59 2.74 -11.35 1.95
CA LEU A 59 2.20 -10.71 0.74
C LEU A 59 0.74 -11.08 0.48
N SER A 60 0.38 -12.35 0.65
CA SER A 60 -1.00 -12.82 0.53
C SER A 60 -1.90 -12.22 1.59
N ASP A 61 -1.40 -12.05 2.83
CA ASP A 61 -2.16 -11.41 3.90
C ASP A 61 -2.35 -9.91 3.67
N ILE A 62 -1.33 -9.21 3.19
CA ILE A 62 -1.45 -7.80 2.77
C ILE A 62 -2.50 -7.68 1.66
N GLN A 63 -2.46 -8.56 0.66
CA GLN A 63 -3.43 -8.57 -0.43
C GLN A 63 -4.85 -8.81 0.09
N ALA A 64 -5.06 -9.80 0.96
CA ALA A 64 -6.37 -10.10 1.54
C ALA A 64 -6.99 -8.91 2.29
N ILE A 65 -6.16 -8.08 2.95
CA ILE A 65 -6.60 -6.89 3.68
C ILE A 65 -6.91 -5.72 2.72
N VAL A 66 -6.10 -5.56 1.67
CA VAL A 66 -6.14 -4.39 0.79
C VAL A 66 -7.14 -4.56 -0.36
N GLU A 67 -7.30 -5.76 -0.89
CA GLU A 67 -8.15 -6.05 -2.06
C GLU A 67 -9.61 -5.56 -1.87
N PRO A 68 -10.30 -5.83 -0.72
CA PRO A 68 -11.67 -5.37 -0.52
C PRO A 68 -11.83 -3.85 -0.46
N GLN A 69 -10.72 -3.12 -0.25
CA GLN A 69 -10.70 -1.67 -0.11
C GLN A 69 -10.03 -0.97 -1.29
N THR A 70 -9.74 -1.73 -2.35
CA THR A 70 -9.12 -1.26 -3.57
C THR A 70 -10.17 -0.77 -4.56
N GLN A 71 -9.84 0.29 -5.28
CA GLN A 71 -10.64 0.86 -6.35
C GLN A 71 -9.77 0.98 -7.59
N ALA A 72 -10.31 0.54 -8.74
CA ALA A 72 -9.69 0.83 -10.03
C ALA A 72 -9.67 2.35 -10.29
N ASP A 73 -8.80 2.77 -11.19
CA ASP A 73 -8.71 4.16 -11.62
C ASP A 73 -10.08 4.68 -12.10
N PRO A 74 -10.67 5.73 -11.48
CA PRO A 74 -12.00 6.22 -11.83
C PRO A 74 -12.16 6.64 -13.29
N THR A 75 -11.09 7.10 -13.94
CA THR A 75 -11.12 7.47 -15.36
C THR A 75 -10.89 6.28 -16.30
N LEU A 76 -10.66 5.08 -15.75
CA LEU A 76 -10.36 3.83 -16.46
C LEU A 76 -9.25 3.96 -17.52
N THR A 77 -8.40 4.97 -17.39
CA THR A 77 -7.31 5.25 -18.33
C THR A 77 -6.07 4.44 -17.97
N SER A 78 -5.98 3.96 -16.73
CA SER A 78 -4.86 3.17 -16.24
C SER A 78 -5.32 1.94 -15.46
N GLN A 79 -4.47 0.90 -15.45
CA GLN A 79 -4.64 -0.30 -14.63
C GLN A 79 -4.23 -0.08 -13.16
N ARG A 80 -4.20 1.17 -12.70
CA ARG A 80 -3.73 1.49 -11.35
C ARG A 80 -4.80 1.14 -10.33
N LEU A 81 -4.36 0.46 -9.26
CA LEU A 81 -5.19 0.10 -8.13
C LEU A 81 -4.96 1.10 -7.00
N TYR A 82 -6.03 1.75 -6.57
CA TYR A 82 -5.99 2.73 -5.50
C TYR A 82 -6.55 2.14 -4.22
N THR A 83 -5.77 2.21 -3.14
CA THR A 83 -6.20 1.79 -1.81
C THR A 83 -6.47 2.99 -0.92
N ARG A 84 -7.42 2.83 0.00
CA ARG A 84 -7.73 3.78 1.08
C ARG A 84 -6.87 3.57 2.33
N LEU A 85 -6.20 2.42 2.43
CA LEU A 85 -5.40 2.05 3.60
C LEU A 85 -3.98 2.59 3.47
N SER A 86 -3.53 3.28 4.50
CA SER A 86 -2.12 3.66 4.64
C SER A 86 -1.29 2.46 5.11
N ALA A 87 0.02 2.48 4.89
CA ALA A 87 0.90 1.39 5.34
C ALA A 87 0.82 1.14 6.87
N PRO A 88 0.77 2.16 7.76
CA PRO A 88 0.56 1.95 9.19
C PRO A 88 -0.80 1.30 9.51
N GLU A 89 -1.84 1.62 8.72
CA GLU A 89 -3.15 1.00 8.88
C GLU A 89 -3.14 -0.47 8.48
N VAL A 90 -2.50 -0.80 7.35
CA VAL A 90 -2.30 -2.19 6.92
C VAL A 90 -1.54 -2.97 7.99
N ARG A 91 -0.49 -2.38 8.59
CA ARG A 91 0.25 -3.00 9.69
C ARG A 91 -0.65 -3.32 10.88
N ARG A 92 -1.48 -2.37 11.29
CA ARG A 92 -2.45 -2.55 12.39
C ARG A 92 -3.45 -3.66 12.08
N GLN A 93 -3.95 -3.72 10.85
CA GLN A 93 -4.92 -4.74 10.41
C GLN A 93 -4.29 -6.13 10.30
N LEU A 94 -3.00 -6.23 9.93
CA LEU A 94 -2.25 -7.48 10.00
C LEU A 94 -2.18 -8.00 11.43
N MET A 95 -1.94 -7.14 12.43
CA MET A 95 -1.99 -7.55 13.83
C MET A 95 -3.40 -7.99 14.26
N ALA A 96 -4.41 -7.18 13.93
CA ALA A 96 -5.78 -7.42 14.40
C ALA A 96 -6.48 -8.63 13.75
N GLN A 97 -6.27 -8.86 12.45
CA GLN A 97 -6.98 -9.89 11.68
C GLN A 97 -6.16 -11.16 11.48
N LYS A 98 -4.82 -11.05 11.41
CA LYS A 98 -3.92 -12.16 11.10
C LYS A 98 -3.05 -12.57 12.29
N GLY A 99 -3.12 -11.84 13.41
CA GLY A 99 -2.48 -12.21 14.68
C GLY A 99 -0.97 -12.03 14.70
N TYR A 100 -0.40 -11.28 13.76
CA TYR A 100 1.04 -11.01 13.77
C TYR A 100 1.45 -10.18 14.99
N SER A 101 2.61 -10.49 15.57
CA SER A 101 3.18 -9.69 16.64
C SER A 101 3.89 -8.44 16.10
N ASP A 102 4.00 -7.40 16.94
CA ASP A 102 4.67 -6.15 16.58
C ASP A 102 6.16 -6.36 16.23
N ALA A 103 6.81 -7.31 16.90
CA ALA A 103 8.22 -7.64 16.72
C ALA A 103 8.50 -8.44 15.43
N GLU A 104 7.53 -9.23 14.95
CA GLU A 104 7.66 -10.00 13.71
C GLU A 104 7.36 -9.16 12.48
N LEU A 105 6.43 -8.20 12.60
CA LEU A 105 6.05 -7.34 11.51
C LEU A 105 7.19 -6.41 11.10
N PRO A 106 7.43 -6.25 9.78
CA PRO A 106 8.40 -5.27 9.32
C PRO A 106 7.88 -3.84 9.54
N SER A 107 8.75 -2.86 9.35
CA SER A 107 8.38 -1.45 9.48
C SER A 107 7.35 -1.01 8.44
N ASP A 108 6.64 0.07 8.74
CA ASP A 108 5.65 0.68 7.84
C ASP A 108 6.22 0.98 6.44
N GLU A 109 7.51 1.34 6.36
CA GLU A 109 8.18 1.62 5.09
C GLU A 109 8.34 0.35 4.24
N VAL A 110 8.64 -0.80 4.85
CA VAL A 110 8.71 -2.07 4.13
C VAL A 110 7.32 -2.47 3.64
N ILE A 111 6.29 -2.29 4.46
CA ILE A 111 4.89 -2.54 4.06
C ILE A 111 4.52 -1.65 2.88
N ARG A 112 4.88 -0.35 2.92
CA ARG A 112 4.68 0.59 1.81
C ARG A 112 5.38 0.12 0.54
N GLN A 113 6.62 -0.35 0.63
CA GLN A 113 7.35 -0.90 -0.51
C GLN A 113 6.64 -2.13 -1.10
N ARG A 114 6.10 -3.03 -0.27
CA ARG A 114 5.33 -4.20 -0.73
C ARG A 114 4.02 -3.81 -1.38
N LEU A 115 3.30 -2.84 -0.82
CA LEU A 115 2.09 -2.28 -1.44
C LEU A 115 2.38 -1.73 -2.85
N ASN A 116 3.47 -0.97 -2.99
CA ASN A 116 3.89 -0.44 -4.29
C ASN A 116 4.29 -1.54 -5.29
N GLN A 117 4.95 -2.60 -4.83
CA GLN A 117 5.32 -3.76 -5.66
C GLN A 117 4.09 -4.55 -6.13
N LEU A 118 3.07 -4.66 -5.28
CA LEU A 118 1.77 -5.25 -5.64
C LEU A 118 0.92 -4.31 -6.54
N GLY A 119 1.42 -3.12 -6.85
CA GLY A 119 0.73 -2.16 -7.73
C GLY A 119 -0.32 -1.28 -7.03
N TYR A 120 -0.46 -1.38 -5.70
CA TYR A 120 -1.37 -0.53 -4.94
C TYR A 120 -0.76 0.85 -4.71
N ARG A 121 -1.58 1.88 -4.90
CA ARG A 121 -1.22 3.26 -4.59
C ARG A 121 -2.20 3.86 -3.60
N LEU A 122 -1.69 4.55 -2.60
CA LEU A 122 -2.54 5.32 -1.69
C LEU A 122 -3.13 6.51 -2.44
N LYS A 123 -4.46 6.61 -2.47
CA LYS A 123 -5.16 7.79 -2.96
C LYS A 123 -6.25 8.17 -1.97
N ARG A 124 -6.24 9.44 -1.58
CA ARG A 124 -7.35 9.98 -0.79
C ARG A 124 -8.56 10.03 -1.71
N VAL A 125 -9.58 9.23 -1.41
CA VAL A 125 -10.85 9.27 -2.15
C VAL A 125 -11.54 10.59 -1.79
N ALA A 126 -11.91 11.37 -2.80
CA ALA A 126 -12.82 12.49 -2.60
C ALA A 126 -14.14 11.91 -2.10
N LYS A 127 -14.59 12.30 -0.89
CA LYS A 127 -15.93 11.94 -0.43
C LYS A 127 -16.91 12.33 -1.54
N THR A 128 -17.78 11.40 -1.91
CA THR A 128 -18.86 11.59 -2.87
C THR A 128 -19.47 12.98 -2.70
N LYS A 129 -19.55 13.76 -3.80
CA LYS A 129 -20.40 14.96 -3.80
C LYS A 129 -21.83 14.45 -3.62
N PRO A 130 -22.53 14.78 -2.53
CA PRO A 130 -23.93 14.36 -2.40
C PRO A 130 -24.72 14.92 -3.59
N GLN A 131 -25.55 14.09 -4.22
CA GLN A 131 -26.48 14.58 -5.23
C GLN A 131 -27.39 15.59 -4.56
N LYS A 132 -27.26 16.85 -4.99
CA LYS A 132 -27.93 17.99 -4.40
C LYS A 132 -29.35 18.00 -4.97
N VAL A 133 -30.30 17.44 -4.21
CA VAL A 133 -31.74 17.36 -4.49
C VAL A 133 -32.14 16.36 -5.59
N ILE A 134 -32.98 15.38 -5.22
CA ILE A 134 -33.69 14.47 -6.14
C ILE A 134 -35.17 14.90 -6.20
N ALA A 135 -35.87 14.64 -7.30
CA ALA A 135 -37.24 15.13 -7.52
C ALA A 135 -38.23 14.66 -6.44
N GLU A 136 -38.00 13.46 -5.90
CA GLU A 136 -38.77 12.85 -4.83
C GLU A 136 -38.65 13.61 -3.50
N THR A 137 -37.50 14.28 -3.27
CA THR A 137 -37.29 15.09 -2.05
C THR A 137 -38.18 16.34 -2.06
N GLU A 138 -38.31 16.99 -3.22
CA GLU A 138 -39.15 18.16 -3.37
C GLU A 138 -40.64 17.81 -3.16
N ALA A 139 -41.08 16.66 -3.69
CA ALA A 139 -42.42 16.15 -3.48
C ALA A 139 -42.71 15.92 -1.97
N ILE A 140 -41.77 15.32 -1.23
CA ILE A 140 -41.91 15.10 0.21
C ILE A 140 -42.04 16.43 0.97
N PHE A 141 -41.17 17.42 0.70
CA PHE A 141 -41.23 18.71 1.38
C PHE A 141 -42.48 19.51 1.02
N SER A 142 -42.97 19.42 -0.23
CA SER A 142 -44.21 20.06 -0.64
C SER A 142 -45.41 19.53 0.15
N GLU A 143 -45.46 18.22 0.39
CA GLU A 143 -46.53 17.57 1.13
C GLU A 143 -46.45 17.90 2.63
N VAL A 144 -45.24 17.85 3.21
CA VAL A 144 -45.02 18.25 4.61
C VAL A 144 -45.44 19.71 4.83
N ASN A 145 -45.13 20.62 3.90
CA ASN A 145 -45.55 22.01 3.99
C ASN A 145 -47.07 22.17 3.90
N ARG A 146 -47.74 21.42 3.03
CA ARG A 146 -49.20 21.40 2.93
C ARG A 146 -49.86 20.95 4.24
N VAL A 147 -49.38 19.85 4.81
CA VAL A 147 -49.89 19.31 6.08
C VAL A 147 -49.61 20.27 7.24
N ASN A 148 -48.44 20.92 7.26
CA ASN A 148 -48.11 21.93 8.27
C ASN A 148 -49.06 23.13 8.20
N GLN A 149 -49.36 23.65 7.01
CA GLN A 149 -50.30 24.77 6.83
C GLN A 149 -51.72 24.40 7.28
N ALA A 150 -52.16 23.18 7.00
CA ALA A 150 -53.46 22.70 7.47
C ALA A 150 -53.51 22.56 8.99
N ALA A 151 -52.44 22.06 9.61
CA ALA A 151 -52.34 21.94 11.07
C ALA A 151 -52.24 23.30 11.78
N ASP A 152 -51.53 24.28 11.19
CA ASP A 152 -51.40 25.63 11.74
C ASP A 152 -52.73 26.43 11.65
N ALA A 153 -53.64 26.05 10.74
CA ALA A 153 -54.96 26.68 10.57
C ALA A 153 -56.06 26.10 11.48
N ASP A 154 -55.82 24.96 12.12
CA ASP A 154 -56.78 24.30 13.00
C ASP A 154 -56.50 24.63 14.47
N ALA A 155 -57.47 25.27 15.13
CA ALA A 155 -57.36 25.69 16.54
C ALA A 155 -57.27 24.52 17.54
N HIS A 156 -57.60 23.30 17.10
CA HIS A 156 -57.56 22.09 17.94
C HIS A 156 -56.32 21.21 17.70
N THR A 157 -55.46 21.56 16.74
CA THR A 157 -54.26 20.78 16.40
C THR A 157 -53.00 21.55 16.80
N LEU A 158 -52.12 20.89 17.57
CA LEU A 158 -50.83 21.44 17.99
C LEU A 158 -49.70 20.74 17.24
N ARG A 159 -48.93 21.51 16.47
CA ARG A 159 -47.77 21.01 15.71
C ARG A 159 -46.49 21.09 16.55
N LEU A 160 -45.82 19.94 16.73
CA LEU A 160 -44.51 19.85 17.38
C LEU A 160 -43.45 19.47 16.34
N SER A 161 -42.56 20.41 16.02
CA SER A 161 -41.39 20.14 15.17
C SER A 161 -40.16 20.01 16.06
N ILE A 162 -39.57 18.82 16.10
CA ILE A 162 -38.36 18.55 16.87
C ILE A 162 -37.21 18.38 15.87
N ASP A 163 -36.36 19.39 15.76
CA ASP A 163 -35.09 19.30 15.03
C ASP A 163 -33.95 19.09 16.03
N ALA A 164 -33.35 17.91 16.02
CA ALA A 164 -32.21 17.61 16.88
C ALA A 164 -30.91 17.86 16.09
N LYS A 165 -30.41 19.09 16.13
CA LYS A 165 -29.07 19.40 15.60
C LYS A 165 -28.00 19.08 16.65
N ALA A 166 -27.87 17.80 16.97
CA ALA A 166 -26.80 17.27 17.80
C ALA A 166 -26.30 15.96 17.18
N THR A 167 -24.99 15.80 17.05
CA THR A 167 -24.38 14.56 16.57
C THR A 167 -24.55 13.48 17.65
N VAL A 168 -25.68 12.78 17.64
CA VAL A 168 -25.92 11.66 18.54
C VAL A 168 -25.30 10.41 17.90
N LYS A 169 -24.25 9.87 18.53
CA LYS A 169 -23.74 8.54 18.17
C LYS A 169 -24.78 7.51 18.65
N VAL A 170 -25.41 6.81 17.72
CA VAL A 170 -26.40 5.76 18.01
C VAL A 170 -25.66 4.42 18.09
N GLY A 171 -25.64 3.80 19.28
CA GLY A 171 -24.93 2.53 19.59
C GLY A 171 -24.32 2.54 21.01
N ASP A 172 -23.74 1.41 21.45
CA ASP A 172 -23.05 1.28 22.76
C ASP A 172 -21.72 2.04 22.76
N TYR A 173 -21.80 3.37 22.83
CA TYR A 173 -20.64 4.25 22.91
C TYR A 173 -20.50 4.79 24.34
N ASP A 174 -19.38 4.50 24.98
CA ASP A 174 -18.98 5.13 26.24
C ASP A 174 -18.83 6.65 26.04
N ARG A 175 -19.53 7.43 26.88
CA ARG A 175 -19.53 8.91 26.86
C ARG A 175 -18.35 9.51 27.62
N GLY A 176 -17.28 8.74 27.87
CA GLY A 176 -15.98 9.27 28.26
C GLY A 176 -16.05 10.23 29.45
N GLY A 177 -16.86 9.86 30.45
CA GLY A 177 -17.04 10.53 31.74
C GLY A 177 -16.61 12.00 31.82
N LYS A 178 -17.43 12.92 31.32
CA LYS A 178 -17.39 14.31 31.80
C LYS A 178 -18.76 14.70 32.31
N LYS A 179 -18.85 14.84 33.63
CA LYS A 179 -20.00 15.45 34.31
C LYS A 179 -20.02 16.93 33.93
N SER A 180 -21.09 17.37 33.28
CA SER A 180 -21.41 18.79 33.19
C SER A 180 -22.01 19.23 34.53
N GLY A 181 -21.34 20.15 35.20
CA GLY A 181 -22.02 21.12 36.07
C GLY A 181 -22.69 22.19 35.22
#